data_AF-A0A2D6QE54-F1
#
_entry.id   AF-A0A2D6QE54-F1
#
_cell.length_a   1.000
_cell.length_b   1.000
_cell.length_c   1.000
_cell.angle_alpha   90.00
_cell.angle_beta   90.00
_cell.angle_gamma   90.00
#
_symmetry.space_group_name_H-M   'P 1'
#
loop_
_entity.id
_entity.type
_entity.pdbx_description
1 polymer ?
#
loop_
_entity_poly.entity_id
_entity_poly.type
_entity_poly.pdbx_seq_one_letter_code
_entity_poly.pdbx_strand_id
1 'polypeptide(L)'
;MNPLSPFGYVKANRLDTLALPEENGTLTLDLPADLRSSNVLVEARAGGIVRRQAYYANTLRVQMIESYGQVKVTDAATGKPLPKAYVKVYVLDSGTVRFHKDGYTDLRGRFDYVSVSAMRSHGIERYAILVLDKTHGAVIREVQPPVK
;
A
#
# COMPACT_ATOMS: atom_id res chain seq x y z
N MET A 1 2.15 -17.53 -25.16
CA MET A 1 1.13 -17.05 -24.21
C MET A 1 1.69 -15.82 -23.51
N ASN A 2 1.15 -14.64 -23.81
CA ASN A 2 1.57 -13.38 -23.19
C ASN A 2 0.96 -13.34 -21.78
N PRO A 3 1.75 -13.25 -20.68
CA PRO A 3 1.16 -13.11 -19.36
C PRO A 3 0.38 -11.80 -19.31
N LEU A 4 -0.92 -11.90 -19.04
CA LEU A 4 -1.80 -10.75 -18.88
C LEU A 4 -1.19 -9.83 -17.83
N SER A 5 -0.80 -8.63 -18.26
CA SER A 5 -0.32 -7.58 -17.38
C SER A 5 -1.41 -7.29 -16.34
N PRO A 6 -1.15 -7.36 -15.03
CA PRO A 6 -2.16 -7.12 -13.99
C PRO A 6 -2.75 -5.70 -14.00
N PHE A 7 -2.29 -4.83 -14.92
CA PHE A 7 -2.70 -3.45 -15.06
C PHE A 7 -2.94 -3.02 -16.51
N GLY A 8 -3.45 -3.89 -17.38
CA GLY A 8 -3.78 -3.56 -18.79
C GLY A 8 -4.68 -2.33 -18.99
N TYR A 9 -5.25 -1.77 -17.92
CA TYR A 9 -6.12 -0.59 -17.91
C TYR A 9 -5.51 0.65 -17.22
N VAL A 10 -4.25 0.62 -16.77
CA VAL A 10 -3.63 1.76 -16.06
C VAL A 10 -2.79 2.58 -17.04
N LYS A 11 -3.25 3.81 -17.31
CA LYS A 11 -2.48 4.81 -18.06
C LYS A 11 -1.47 5.48 -17.13
N ALA A 12 -0.23 5.64 -17.59
CA ALA A 12 0.78 6.36 -16.83
C ALA A 12 0.35 7.81 -16.62
N ASN A 13 0.39 8.29 -15.38
CA ASN A 13 0.13 9.69 -15.05
C ASN A 13 1.23 10.62 -15.57
N ARG A 14 2.44 10.09 -15.75
CA ARG A 14 3.62 10.79 -16.28
C ARG A 14 4.48 9.80 -17.07
N LEU A 15 5.10 10.28 -18.15
CA LEU A 15 6.04 9.52 -18.97
C LEU A 15 7.23 10.43 -19.29
N ASP A 16 8.43 9.96 -18.94
CA ASP A 16 9.69 10.63 -19.25
C ASP A 16 10.54 9.70 -20.12
N THR A 17 11.05 10.22 -21.24
CA THR A 17 12.01 9.51 -22.10
C THR A 17 13.39 10.06 -21.82
N LEU A 18 14.33 9.18 -21.45
CA LEU A 18 15.67 9.55 -21.03
C LEU A 18 16.69 8.78 -21.85
N ALA A 19 17.75 9.47 -22.29
CA ALA A 19 18.92 8.81 -22.85
C ALA A 19 19.72 8.19 -21.70
N LEU A 20 20.11 6.92 -21.86
CA LEU A 20 21.02 6.29 -20.92
C LEU A 20 22.45 6.79 -21.22
N PRO A 21 23.24 7.18 -20.20
CA PRO A 21 24.65 7.52 -20.39
C PRO A 21 25.41 6.33 -20.98
N GLU A 22 26.36 6.60 -21.87
CA GLU A 22 27.18 5.55 -22.51
C GLU A 22 28.17 4.89 -21.54
N GLU A 23 28.59 5.61 -20.49
CA GLU A 23 29.52 5.10 -19.47
C GLU A 23 28.84 4.90 -18.11
N ASN A 24 29.17 3.76 -17.49
CA ASN A 24 28.69 3.29 -16.20
C ASN A 24 27.17 3.09 -16.16
N GLY A 25 26.74 1.83 -16.37
CA GLY A 25 25.33 1.39 -16.51
C GLY A 25 24.43 1.55 -15.27
N THR A 26 24.46 2.69 -14.60
CA THR A 26 23.54 3.11 -13.53
C THR A 26 23.21 4.58 -13.69
N LEU A 27 21.93 4.86 -13.97
CA LEU A 27 21.35 6.20 -13.98
C LEU A 27 20.48 6.36 -12.72
N THR A 28 20.83 7.30 -11.85
CA THR A 28 20.00 7.67 -10.70
C THR A 28 19.14 8.87 -11.06
N LEU A 29 17.84 8.75 -10.81
CA LEU A 29 16.85 9.81 -11.06
C LEU A 29 16.19 10.17 -9.74
N ASP A 30 16.17 11.47 -9.44
CA ASP A 30 15.34 11.97 -8.36
C ASP A 30 13.88 11.89 -8.75
N LEU A 31 13.03 11.49 -7.79
CA LEU A 31 11.59 11.56 -8.00
C LEU A 31 11.17 13.05 -8.14
N PRO A 32 10.42 13.41 -9.20
CA PRO A 32 9.91 14.77 -9.38
C PRO A 32 9.19 15.29 -8.13
N ALA A 33 9.37 16.58 -7.82
CA ALA A 33 8.90 17.17 -6.56
C ALA A 33 7.38 17.00 -6.35
N ASP A 34 6.60 17.05 -7.41
CA ASP A 34 5.15 16.82 -7.45
C ASP A 34 4.75 15.37 -7.12
N LEU A 35 5.65 14.41 -7.35
CA LEU A 35 5.43 12.99 -7.06
C LEU A 35 5.99 12.57 -5.70
N ARG A 36 6.84 13.39 -5.06
CA ARG A 36 7.50 13.09 -3.78
C ARG A 36 6.56 12.95 -2.58
N SER A 37 5.31 13.39 -2.69
CA SER A 37 4.29 13.24 -1.64
C SER A 37 3.16 12.27 -2.05
N SER A 38 3.36 11.52 -3.13
CA SER A 38 2.37 10.62 -3.70
C SER A 38 2.87 9.18 -3.71
N ASN A 39 1.93 8.24 -3.57
CA ASN A 39 2.21 6.84 -3.84
C ASN A 39 2.30 6.64 -5.34
N VAL A 40 3.46 6.22 -5.83
CA VAL A 40 3.71 6.00 -7.25
C VAL A 40 4.22 4.59 -7.51
N LEU A 41 3.81 4.03 -8.65
CA LEU A 41 4.44 2.86 -9.23
C LEU A 41 5.35 3.37 -10.34
N VAL A 42 6.65 3.22 -10.17
CA VAL A 42 7.65 3.56 -11.18
C VAL A 42 7.82 2.35 -12.10
N GLU A 43 7.68 2.56 -13.40
CA GLU A 43 7.95 1.56 -14.42
C GLU A 43 9.06 2.07 -15.35
N ALA A 44 10.14 1.31 -15.46
CA ALA A 44 11.24 1.58 -16.38
C ALA A 44 11.18 0.59 -17.55
N ARG A 45 11.29 1.10 -18.79
CA ARG A 45 11.28 0.29 -20.03
C ARG A 45 12.51 0.60 -20.86
N ALA A 46 13.31 -0.42 -21.20
CA ALA A 46 14.46 -0.28 -22.10
C ALA A 46 14.77 -1.62 -22.78
N GLY A 47 15.07 -1.62 -24.09
CA GLY A 47 15.52 -2.82 -24.81
C GLY A 47 14.61 -4.05 -24.68
N GLY A 48 13.29 -3.86 -24.54
CA GLY A 48 12.32 -4.94 -24.31
C GLY A 48 12.20 -5.41 -22.85
N ILE A 49 13.00 -4.88 -21.92
CA ILE A 49 12.93 -5.16 -20.49
C ILE A 49 11.99 -4.16 -19.82
N VAL A 50 11.14 -4.65 -18.92
CA VAL A 50 10.28 -3.82 -18.06
C VAL A 50 10.56 -4.14 -16.59
N ARG A 51 10.88 -3.13 -15.79
CA ARG A 51 11.03 -3.23 -14.34
C ARG A 51 10.02 -2.31 -13.66
N ARG A 52 9.46 -2.75 -12.53
CA ARG A 52 8.46 -2.01 -11.75
C ARG A 52 8.87 -1.94 -10.29
N GLN A 53 8.73 -0.77 -9.69
CA GLN A 53 9.01 -0.54 -8.27
C GLN A 53 7.97 0.40 -7.69
N ALA A 54 7.36 0.03 -6.56
CA ALA A 54 6.48 0.94 -5.82
C ALA A 54 7.31 1.88 -4.93
N TYR A 55 6.96 3.16 -4.94
CA TYR A 55 7.46 4.18 -4.03
C TYR A 55 6.28 4.80 -3.29
N TYR A 56 6.27 4.63 -1.97
CA TYR A 56 5.20 5.14 -1.11
C TYR A 56 5.71 6.35 -0.36
N ALA A 57 5.49 7.54 -0.90
CA ALA A 57 5.68 8.76 -0.13
C ALA A 57 4.51 8.94 0.83
N ASN A 58 4.74 8.58 2.09
CA ASN A 58 3.83 8.90 3.16
C ASN A 58 4.62 9.32 4.40
N THR A 59 4.02 10.20 5.19
CA THR A 59 4.46 10.52 6.55
C THR A 59 3.66 9.70 7.56
N LEU A 60 3.16 8.52 7.16
CA LEU A 60 2.42 7.62 8.02
C LEU A 60 3.37 6.65 8.72
N ARG A 61 3.28 6.61 10.05
CA ARG A 61 3.74 5.46 10.81
C ARG A 61 2.55 4.56 11.10
N VAL A 62 2.55 3.40 10.46
CA VAL A 62 1.52 2.37 10.62
C VAL A 62 2.11 1.17 11.35
N GLN A 63 1.60 0.94 12.56
CA GLN A 63 1.96 -0.18 13.41
C GLN A 63 0.83 -1.21 13.40
N MET A 64 1.17 -2.44 13.03
CA MET A 64 0.28 -3.58 13.13
C MET A 64 0.37 -4.15 14.55
N ILE A 65 -0.77 -4.25 15.21
CA ILE A 65 -0.91 -4.87 16.53
C ILE A 65 -1.64 -6.19 16.30
N GLU A 66 -0.91 -7.16 15.74
CA GLU A 66 -1.48 -8.39 15.19
C GLU A 66 -2.24 -9.20 16.24
N SER A 67 -1.72 -9.30 17.47
CA SER A 67 -2.38 -10.02 18.57
C SER A 67 -3.78 -9.50 18.93
N TYR A 68 -4.09 -8.25 18.61
CA TYR A 68 -5.39 -7.63 18.85
C TYR A 68 -6.19 -7.40 17.56
N GLY A 69 -5.65 -7.78 16.40
CA GLY A 69 -6.30 -7.50 15.11
C GLY A 69 -6.49 -6.00 14.84
N GLN A 70 -5.58 -5.16 15.34
CA GLN A 70 -5.68 -3.71 15.23
C GLN A 70 -4.52 -3.09 14.48
N VAL A 71 -4.79 -1.98 13.80
CA VAL A 71 -3.78 -1.07 13.27
C VAL A 71 -3.76 0.21 14.09
N LYS A 72 -2.58 0.75 14.34
CA LYS A 72 -2.37 2.10 14.88
C LYS A 72 -1.69 2.97 13.83
N VAL A 73 -2.30 4.10 13.54
CA VAL A 73 -1.84 5.08 12.55
C VAL A 73 -1.46 6.38 13.27
N THR A 74 -0.24 6.84 13.02
CA THR A 74 0.33 8.05 13.59
C THR A 74 1.08 8.82 12.53
N ASP A 75 1.20 10.14 12.68
CA ASP A 75 2.16 10.92 11.91
C ASP A 75 3.58 10.48 12.30
N ALA A 76 4.42 10.19 11.31
CA ALA A 76 5.73 9.57 11.50
C ALA A 76 6.75 10.51 12.15
N ALA A 77 6.58 11.82 11.98
CA ALA A 77 7.51 12.84 12.48
C ALA A 77 7.18 13.23 13.93
N THR A 78 5.90 13.43 14.23
CA THR A 78 5.40 13.94 15.51
C THR A 78 4.92 12.84 16.44
N GLY A 79 4.65 11.64 15.93
CA GLY A 79 4.07 10.53 16.69
C GLY A 79 2.60 10.73 17.07
N LYS A 80 1.95 11.81 16.64
CA LYS A 80 0.56 12.11 16.97
C LYS A 80 -0.38 11.11 16.30
N PRO A 81 -1.39 10.57 17.01
CA PRO A 81 -2.41 9.72 16.39
C PRO A 81 -3.14 10.43 15.26
N LEU A 82 -3.41 9.70 14.18
CA LEU A 82 -4.15 10.22 13.03
C LEU A 82 -5.58 9.65 13.03
N PRO A 83 -6.57 10.41 13.53
CA PRO A 83 -7.98 10.02 13.41
C PRO A 83 -8.47 10.22 11.99
N LYS A 84 -9.53 9.49 11.62
CA LYS A 84 -10.18 9.60 10.30
C LYS A 84 -9.28 9.21 9.11
N ALA A 85 -8.16 8.53 9.35
CA ALA A 85 -7.45 7.83 8.30
C ALA A 85 -8.35 6.69 7.81
N TYR A 86 -8.60 6.65 6.51
CA TYR A 86 -9.42 5.62 5.88
C TYR A 86 -8.66 4.30 5.83
N VAL A 87 -9.31 3.21 6.21
CA VAL A 87 -8.74 1.87 6.19
C VAL A 87 -9.62 0.96 5.35
N LYS A 88 -9.05 0.28 4.36
CA LYS A 88 -9.73 -0.72 3.53
C LYS A 88 -8.99 -2.04 3.62
N VAL A 89 -9.72 -3.12 3.89
CA VAL A 89 -9.17 -4.44 4.20
C VAL A 89 -9.70 -5.47 3.20
N TYR A 90 -8.76 -6.21 2.62
CA TYR A 90 -9.00 -7.42 1.84
C TYR A 90 -8.40 -8.62 2.55
N VAL A 91 -8.93 -9.79 2.26
CA VAL A 91 -8.43 -11.06 2.78
C VAL A 91 -8.19 -12.03 1.64
N LEU A 92 -7.15 -12.85 1.79
CA LEU A 92 -6.97 -14.09 1.04
C LEU A 92 -7.57 -15.23 1.85
N ASP A 93 -8.49 -15.96 1.24
CA ASP A 93 -9.24 -17.05 1.85
C ASP A 93 -9.41 -18.16 0.82
N SER A 94 -8.74 -19.29 1.05
CA SER A 94 -8.76 -20.45 0.14
C SER A 94 -8.37 -20.09 -1.30
N GLY A 95 -7.29 -19.31 -1.45
CA GLY A 95 -6.82 -18.82 -2.75
C GLY A 95 -7.66 -17.71 -3.38
N THR A 96 -8.77 -17.29 -2.76
CA THR A 96 -9.65 -16.23 -3.28
C THR A 96 -9.45 -14.93 -2.53
N VAL A 97 -9.29 -13.82 -3.27
CA VAL A 97 -9.24 -12.48 -2.69
C VAL A 97 -10.65 -11.92 -2.58
N ARG A 98 -11.05 -11.46 -1.39
CA ARG A 98 -12.35 -10.80 -1.18
C ARG A 98 -12.24 -9.57 -0.29
N PHE A 99 -13.17 -8.65 -0.48
CA PHE A 99 -13.35 -7.53 0.44
C PHE A 99 -13.75 -8.06 1.82
N HIS A 100 -13.10 -7.53 2.87
CA HIS A 100 -13.37 -7.93 4.25
C HIS A 100 -14.14 -6.85 5.00
N LYS A 101 -13.57 -5.64 5.08
CA LYS A 101 -14.21 -4.46 5.67
C LYS A 101 -13.45 -3.19 5.33
N ASP A 102 -14.07 -2.06 5.60
CA ASP A 102 -13.41 -0.76 5.62
C ASP A 102 -13.96 0.12 6.75
N GLY A 103 -13.37 1.29 6.91
CA GLY A 103 -13.80 2.30 7.87
C GLY A 103 -12.72 3.33 8.12
N TYR A 104 -12.76 3.93 9.30
CA TYR A 104 -11.88 5.03 9.67
C TYR A 104 -11.24 4.78 11.02
N THR A 105 -10.02 5.27 11.21
CA THR A 105 -9.37 5.26 12.53
C THR A 105 -10.12 6.16 13.52
N ASP A 106 -10.17 5.72 14.78
CA ASP A 106 -10.75 6.45 15.90
C ASP A 106 -9.86 7.64 16.35
N LEU A 107 -10.27 8.35 17.42
CA LEU A 107 -9.50 9.46 18.02
C LEU A 107 -8.09 9.08 18.47
N ARG A 108 -7.81 7.78 18.64
CA ARG A 108 -6.52 7.24 19.05
C ARG A 108 -5.70 6.73 17.86
N GLY A 109 -6.18 6.99 16.64
CA GLY A 109 -5.57 6.51 15.40
C GLY A 109 -5.70 5.00 15.23
N ARG A 110 -6.68 4.35 15.87
CA ARG A 110 -6.82 2.89 15.86
C ARG A 110 -7.97 2.42 14.97
N PHE A 111 -7.79 1.24 14.37
CA PHE A 111 -8.85 0.56 13.64
C PHE A 111 -8.72 -0.96 13.84
N ASP A 112 -9.84 -1.62 14.14
CA ASP A 112 -9.94 -3.09 14.19
C ASP A 112 -10.16 -3.62 12.76
N TYR A 113 -9.18 -4.35 12.22
CA TYR A 113 -9.23 -4.90 10.87
C TYR A 113 -9.78 -6.33 10.80
N VAL A 114 -10.07 -6.97 11.92
CA VAL A 114 -10.47 -8.39 12.00
C VAL A 114 -11.97 -8.54 12.19
N SER A 115 -12.53 -7.86 13.19
CA SER A 115 -13.92 -8.03 13.63
C SER A 115 -14.91 -7.63 12.54
N VAL A 116 -15.80 -8.55 12.17
CA VAL A 116 -16.95 -8.31 11.28
C VAL A 116 -18.22 -8.85 11.93
N SER A 117 -19.35 -8.19 11.70
CA SER A 117 -20.64 -8.52 12.32
C SER A 117 -21.30 -9.79 11.78
N ALA A 118 -20.85 -10.31 10.63
CA ALA A 118 -21.40 -11.51 9.99
C ALA A 118 -20.36 -12.63 9.94
N MET A 119 -20.67 -13.74 10.63
CA MET A 119 -20.05 -15.08 10.60
C MET A 119 -18.52 -15.18 10.76
N ARG A 120 -18.07 -16.23 11.45
CA ARG A 120 -16.66 -16.41 11.83
C ARG A 120 -15.75 -16.43 10.61
N SER A 121 -14.73 -15.58 10.65
CA SER A 121 -13.65 -15.46 9.68
C SER A 121 -12.65 -16.62 9.77
N HIS A 122 -13.14 -17.86 9.68
CA HIS A 122 -12.30 -19.05 9.60
C HIS A 122 -11.70 -19.17 8.20
N GLY A 123 -10.45 -19.60 8.10
CA GLY A 123 -9.79 -19.84 6.81
C GLY A 123 -9.07 -18.64 6.19
N ILE A 124 -9.04 -17.47 6.86
CA ILE A 124 -8.23 -16.35 6.36
C ILE A 124 -6.74 -16.71 6.46
N GLU A 125 -6.09 -16.71 5.30
CA GLU A 125 -4.66 -16.98 5.16
C GLU A 125 -3.84 -15.70 5.34
N ARG A 126 -4.38 -14.54 4.91
CA ARG A 126 -3.66 -13.27 4.92
C ARG A 126 -4.60 -12.08 4.82
N TYR A 127 -4.24 -10.97 5.43
CA TYR A 127 -4.90 -9.68 5.28
C TYR A 127 -4.05 -8.74 4.43
N ALA A 128 -4.69 -7.95 3.58
CA ALA A 128 -4.09 -6.80 2.89
C ALA A 128 -4.86 -5.53 3.27
N ILE A 129 -4.15 -4.60 3.89
CA ILE A 129 -4.73 -3.43 4.57
C ILE A 129 -4.16 -2.17 3.91
N LEU A 130 -5.03 -1.42 3.23
CA LEU A 130 -4.74 -0.07 2.75
C LEU A 130 -5.11 0.92 3.86
N VAL A 131 -4.18 1.80 4.21
CA VAL A 131 -4.40 2.99 5.04
C VAL A 131 -4.21 4.22 4.16
N LEU A 132 -5.15 5.16 4.19
CA LEU A 132 -5.15 6.38 3.41
C LEU A 132 -5.50 7.58 4.31
N ASP A 133 -4.62 8.57 4.32
CA ASP A 133 -4.85 9.87 4.93
C ASP A 133 -4.70 10.97 3.88
N LYS A 134 -5.57 11.98 3.95
CA LYS A 134 -5.61 13.06 2.93
C LYS A 134 -4.34 13.90 2.90
N THR A 135 -3.64 14.01 4.03
CA THR A 135 -2.48 14.89 4.19
C THR A 135 -1.19 14.10 4.29
N HIS A 136 -1.22 12.91 4.90
CA HIS A 136 -0.03 12.13 5.22
C HIS A 136 0.24 11.01 4.19
N GLY A 137 -0.63 10.83 3.20
CA GLY A 137 -0.46 9.85 2.11
C GLY A 137 -1.12 8.52 2.40
N ALA A 138 -0.63 7.44 1.77
CA ALA A 138 -1.20 6.10 1.95
C ALA A 138 -0.12 5.03 2.08
N VAL A 139 -0.50 3.90 2.67
CA VAL A 139 0.38 2.75 2.80
C VAL A 139 -0.42 1.45 2.76
N ILE A 140 0.17 0.41 2.16
CA ILE A 140 -0.38 -0.95 2.18
C ILE A 140 0.47 -1.80 3.14
N ARG A 141 -0.21 -2.63 3.93
CA ARG A 141 0.41 -3.65 4.80
C ARG A 141 -0.25 -4.99 4.58
N GLU A 142 0.57 -6.02 4.45
CA GLU A 142 0.10 -7.41 4.49
C GLU A 142 0.47 -8.01 5.84
N VAL A 143 -0.48 -8.68 6.48
CA VAL A 143 -0.27 -9.34 7.78
C VAL A 143 -0.90 -10.72 7.81
N GLN A 144 -0.33 -11.59 8.62
CA GLN A 144 -0.91 -12.89 8.94
C GLN A 144 -2.15 -12.69 9.83
N PRO A 145 -3.08 -13.66 9.86
CA PRO A 145 -4.15 -13.65 10.85
C PRO A 145 -3.59 -13.62 12.27
N PRO A 146 -4.25 -12.94 13.22
CA PRO A 146 -3.88 -12.98 14.63
C PRO A 146 -3.76 -14.43 15.13
N VAL A 147 -2.65 -14.74 15.79
CA VAL A 147 -2.49 -16.02 16.49
C VAL A 147 -3.41 -16.00 17.71
N LYS A 148 -4.22 -17.05 17.86
CA LYS A 148 -5.04 -17.26 19.06
C LYS A 148 -4.21 -17.67 20.26
#